data_AF-A0A4S8MWJ0-F1
#
_entry.id   AF-A0A4S8MWJ0-F1
#
_cell.length_a   1.000
_cell.length_b   1.000
_cell.length_c   1.000
_cell.angle_alpha   90.00
_cell.angle_beta   90.00
_cell.angle_gamma   90.00
#
_symmetry.space_group_name_H-M   'P 1'
#
loop_
_entity.id
_entity.type
_entity.pdbx_description
1 polymer ?
#
loop_
_entity_poly.entity_id
_entity_poly.type
_entity_poly.pdbx_seq_one_letter_code
_entity_poly.pdbx_strand_id
1 'polypeptide(L)'
;MGESWFRREFLNARRLAFNVIFYGLHFFFFGYGWYSQATNQKLAALNALTFSVWTSRGAGLVLAFDGGLILIPMLRNIIRVVRPRLQWLFPADENIWFHRQVAYSMAFWAMVHTTAHYVNFFNVERTQVRKQIALQIHYAQPGGITGHFMLLIMVLMYGTAHHKIRNQCFEAFWYTHHLAFFFMLGLYTHATGCFVRDSVDPDYISSFPFYSTEHCLGYLSWRFIIWPGIIYFGERVYREYRARRATRLSKVLVHPSGAMELRIVKPSFKYVAGQWLFIQIPELSRWQWHPFTITSAPEDPYVSIHIRQVGDWTRGLGERLGVGPNVVAAMTQAAMKGSEKEEKGLRGDFVELDSSTGVTLPNVRIDGPYGAPAEDVFDVEVAVLIGAGIGVTPFASILKHIWYRQKRGNLGTLRRVEFFWVCRDAPSFGWFQSLLSEVEAAQADPNFLRINIYLTQKIGEDMLWNIAVNDAGAEYDPLTLLRTRTMFGRPDWMSIYGQMRQAIESGQYIPGSKSQLKTKVGTYFCGPGVLAKSIRDATLHHSCANVEFSFAKEHF
;
A
#
# COMPACT_ATOMS: atom_id res chain seq x y z
N MET A 1 -4.77 27.42 -5.62
CA MET A 1 -5.16 26.70 -6.86
C MET A 1 -4.62 25.28 -6.76
N GLY A 2 -5.48 24.26 -6.87
CA GLY A 2 -5.03 22.87 -6.76
C GLY A 2 -4.08 22.51 -7.89
N GLU A 3 -3.01 21.79 -7.56
CA GLU A 3 -2.09 21.22 -8.55
C GLU A 3 -2.89 20.37 -9.55
N SER A 4 -2.77 20.65 -10.86
CA SER A 4 -3.52 19.88 -11.87
C SER A 4 -3.06 18.41 -11.85
N TRP A 5 -3.98 17.49 -12.15
CA TRP A 5 -3.66 16.06 -12.23
C TRP A 5 -2.44 15.81 -13.12
N PHE A 6 -2.36 16.53 -14.24
CA PHE A 6 -1.24 16.48 -15.17
C PHE A 6 0.09 16.90 -14.52
N ARG A 7 0.11 17.99 -13.75
CA ARG A 7 1.31 18.41 -13.03
C ARG A 7 1.80 17.35 -12.05
N ARG A 8 0.88 16.79 -11.27
CA ARG A 8 1.19 15.78 -10.25
C ARG A 8 1.73 14.48 -10.86
N GLU A 9 1.13 14.05 -11.97
CA GLU A 9 1.44 12.75 -12.57
C GLU A 9 2.62 12.81 -13.55
N PHE A 10 2.87 13.97 -14.18
CA PHE A 10 3.88 14.10 -15.24
C PHE A 10 5.03 15.06 -14.93
N LEU A 11 4.80 16.14 -14.17
CA LEU A 11 5.74 17.26 -14.11
C LEU A 11 6.60 17.32 -12.84
N ASN A 12 6.37 16.43 -11.86
CA ASN A 12 7.33 16.23 -10.78
C ASN A 12 8.62 15.60 -11.36
N ALA A 13 9.82 16.10 -11.04
CA ALA A 13 11.08 15.69 -11.68
C ALA A 13 11.28 14.15 -11.73
N ARG A 14 10.97 13.44 -10.63
CA ARG A 14 11.04 11.97 -10.58
C ARG A 14 10.00 11.29 -11.48
N ARG A 15 8.79 11.86 -11.57
CA ARG A 15 7.71 11.37 -12.44
C ARG A 15 8.01 11.66 -13.90
N LEU A 16 8.57 12.82 -14.20
CA LEU A 16 8.97 13.20 -15.55
C LEU A 16 10.03 12.24 -16.07
N ALA A 17 11.09 12.00 -15.28
CA ALA A 17 12.13 11.02 -15.62
C ALA A 17 11.53 9.63 -15.83
N PHE A 18 10.67 9.17 -14.92
CA PHE A 18 9.95 7.91 -15.08
C PHE A 18 9.14 7.86 -16.38
N ASN A 19 8.30 8.87 -16.66
CA ASN A 19 7.41 8.87 -17.82
C ASN A 19 8.20 8.93 -19.14
N VAL A 20 9.27 9.73 -19.21
CA VAL A 20 10.14 9.80 -20.38
C VAL A 20 10.78 8.44 -20.66
N ILE A 21 11.34 7.79 -19.63
CA ILE A 21 11.94 6.46 -19.79
C ILE A 21 10.87 5.42 -20.12
N PHE A 22 9.77 5.41 -19.37
CA PHE A 22 8.69 4.43 -19.50
C PHE A 22 8.06 4.51 -20.89
N TYR A 23 7.45 5.65 -21.27
CA TYR A 23 6.84 5.78 -22.59
C TYR A 23 7.86 5.77 -23.72
N GLY A 24 9.07 6.29 -23.50
CA GLY A 24 10.17 6.21 -24.46
C GLY A 24 10.52 4.76 -24.82
N LEU A 25 10.62 3.87 -23.82
CA LEU A 25 10.82 2.44 -24.05
C LEU A 25 9.65 1.79 -24.79
N HIS A 26 8.40 2.18 -24.50
CA HIS A 26 7.24 1.64 -25.20
C HIS A 26 7.23 2.04 -26.68
N PHE A 27 7.48 3.31 -26.98
CA PHE A 27 7.60 3.78 -28.37
C PHE A 27 8.79 3.14 -29.08
N PHE A 28 9.91 2.95 -28.38
CA PHE A 28 11.06 2.24 -28.92
C PHE A 28 10.72 0.79 -29.27
N PHE A 29 10.13 0.01 -28.35
CA PHE A 29 9.74 -1.37 -28.62
C PHE A 29 8.66 -1.48 -29.71
N PHE A 30 7.70 -0.56 -29.73
CA PHE A 30 6.71 -0.50 -30.80
C PHE A 30 7.37 -0.25 -32.16
N GLY A 31 8.21 0.78 -32.25
CA GLY A 31 8.93 1.14 -33.48
C GLY A 31 9.89 0.05 -33.94
N TYR A 32 10.61 -0.59 -33.00
CA TYR A 32 11.48 -1.72 -33.31
C TYR A 32 10.68 -2.93 -33.80
N GLY A 33 9.57 -3.29 -33.14
CA GLY A 33 8.72 -4.39 -33.56
C GLY A 33 8.07 -4.16 -34.93
N TRP A 34 7.71 -2.91 -35.22
CA TRP A 34 7.26 -2.47 -36.55
C TRP A 34 8.36 -2.63 -37.59
N TYR A 35 9.52 -2.04 -37.33
CA TYR A 35 10.68 -2.06 -38.23
C TYR A 35 11.16 -3.49 -38.50
N SER A 36 11.28 -4.30 -37.45
CA SER A 36 11.70 -5.70 -37.52
C SER A 36 10.73 -6.54 -38.35
N GLN A 37 9.44 -6.24 -38.31
CA GLN A 37 8.46 -6.90 -39.17
C GLN A 37 8.60 -6.42 -40.61
N ALA A 38 8.57 -5.10 -40.84
CA ALA A 38 8.54 -4.50 -42.18
C ALA A 38 9.79 -4.79 -43.02
N THR A 39 10.96 -4.90 -42.39
CA THR A 39 12.24 -5.13 -43.08
C THR A 39 12.60 -6.60 -43.27
N ASN A 40 11.91 -7.51 -42.58
CA ASN A 40 12.23 -8.93 -42.65
C ASN A 40 11.72 -9.56 -43.97
N GLN A 41 12.66 -9.89 -44.85
CA GLN A 41 12.38 -10.48 -46.16
C GLN A 41 11.70 -11.85 -46.07
N LYS A 42 11.98 -12.66 -45.05
CA LYS A 42 11.30 -13.96 -44.85
C LYS A 42 9.80 -13.79 -44.61
N LEU A 43 9.37 -12.64 -44.11
CA LEU A 43 7.96 -12.33 -43.83
C LEU A 43 7.28 -11.54 -44.96
N ALA A 44 7.83 -11.54 -46.18
CA ALA A 44 7.31 -10.78 -47.32
C ALA A 44 5.81 -11.01 -47.58
N ALA A 45 5.34 -12.26 -47.49
CA ALA A 45 3.93 -12.60 -47.67
C ALA A 45 3.02 -11.91 -46.63
N LEU A 46 3.43 -11.87 -45.36
CA LEU A 46 2.71 -11.16 -44.31
C LEU A 46 2.86 -9.64 -44.43
N ASN A 47 3.99 -9.16 -44.94
CA ASN A 47 4.24 -7.74 -45.17
C ASN A 47 3.37 -7.14 -46.28
N ALA A 48 2.78 -7.97 -47.15
CA ALA A 48 1.75 -7.54 -48.09
C ALA A 48 0.51 -6.96 -47.40
N LEU A 49 0.27 -7.29 -46.12
CA LEU A 49 -0.82 -6.75 -45.32
C LEU A 49 -0.48 -5.36 -44.74
N THR A 50 0.78 -4.92 -44.83
CA THR A 50 1.26 -3.58 -44.47
C THR A 50 0.96 -3.17 -43.01
N PHE A 51 0.28 -2.03 -42.82
CA PHE A 51 0.05 -1.35 -41.56
C PHE A 51 -0.54 -2.24 -40.48
N SER A 52 -1.48 -3.13 -40.81
CA SER A 52 -2.15 -3.96 -39.80
C SER A 52 -1.21 -5.01 -39.20
N VAL A 53 -0.28 -5.58 -39.99
CA VAL A 53 0.72 -6.53 -39.48
C VAL A 53 1.85 -5.81 -38.77
N TRP A 54 2.30 -4.66 -39.29
CA TRP A 54 3.35 -3.89 -38.62
C TRP A 54 2.89 -3.37 -37.25
N THR A 55 1.65 -2.88 -37.16
CA THR A 55 1.04 -2.41 -35.92
C THR A 55 0.89 -3.55 -34.92
N SER A 56 0.33 -4.70 -35.33
CA SER A 56 0.11 -5.82 -34.41
C SER A 56 1.43 -6.35 -33.84
N ARG A 57 2.50 -6.35 -34.64
CA ARG A 57 3.85 -6.78 -34.23
C ARG A 57 4.54 -5.77 -33.33
N GLY A 58 4.44 -4.48 -33.62
CA GLY A 58 4.92 -3.43 -32.71
C GLY A 58 4.23 -3.53 -31.35
N ALA A 59 2.89 -3.55 -31.34
CA ALA A 59 2.10 -3.63 -30.11
C ALA A 59 2.35 -4.95 -29.34
N GLY A 60 2.51 -6.07 -30.05
CA GLY A 60 2.82 -7.36 -29.43
C GLY A 60 4.17 -7.39 -28.70
N LEU A 61 5.18 -6.67 -29.21
CA LEU A 61 6.47 -6.57 -28.52
C LEU A 61 6.39 -5.69 -27.27
N VAL A 62 5.60 -4.62 -27.31
CA VAL A 62 5.32 -3.80 -26.12
C VAL A 62 4.59 -4.61 -25.05
N LEU A 63 3.57 -5.39 -25.43
CA LEU A 63 2.86 -6.29 -24.52
C LEU A 63 3.77 -7.36 -23.91
N ALA A 64 4.74 -7.86 -24.66
CA ALA A 64 5.75 -8.78 -24.14
C ALA A 64 6.62 -8.12 -23.06
N PHE A 65 7.03 -6.88 -23.28
CA PHE A 65 7.76 -6.09 -22.28
C PHE A 65 6.91 -5.85 -21.03
N ASP A 66 5.68 -5.35 -21.19
CA ASP A 66 4.74 -5.09 -20.10
C ASP A 66 4.36 -6.36 -19.32
N GLY A 67 4.25 -7.49 -20.01
CA GLY A 67 3.99 -8.79 -19.40
C GLY A 67 5.06 -9.24 -18.41
N GLY A 68 6.34 -8.93 -18.68
CA GLY A 68 7.40 -9.14 -17.71
C GLY A 68 7.40 -8.07 -16.62
N LEU A 69 7.18 -6.82 -17.01
CA LEU A 69 7.27 -5.65 -16.13
C LEU A 69 6.16 -5.63 -15.06
N ILE A 70 4.96 -6.14 -15.35
CA ILE A 70 3.80 -6.08 -14.45
C ILE A 70 4.02 -6.81 -13.11
N LEU A 71 4.88 -7.84 -13.11
CA LEU A 71 5.21 -8.64 -11.94
C LEU A 71 6.26 -7.98 -11.05
N ILE A 72 7.19 -7.23 -11.63
CA ILE A 72 8.32 -6.60 -10.92
C ILE A 72 7.84 -5.71 -9.75
N PRO A 73 6.89 -4.77 -9.92
CA PRO A 73 6.39 -3.95 -8.81
C PRO A 73 5.65 -4.76 -7.72
N MET A 74 5.30 -6.02 -7.99
CA MET A 74 4.64 -6.90 -7.01
C MET A 74 5.62 -7.75 -6.20
N LEU A 75 6.92 -7.67 -6.49
CA LEU A 75 8.00 -8.33 -5.76
C LEU A 75 8.35 -7.58 -4.45
N ARG A 76 7.41 -7.55 -3.50
CA ARG A 76 7.47 -6.68 -2.31
C ARG A 76 8.71 -6.91 -1.45
N ASN A 77 9.16 -8.15 -1.30
CA ASN A 77 10.35 -8.45 -0.50
C ASN A 77 11.63 -7.95 -1.20
N ILE A 78 11.71 -8.04 -2.53
CA ILE A 78 12.85 -7.56 -3.30
C ILE A 78 12.85 -6.03 -3.35
N ILE A 79 11.70 -5.42 -3.58
CA ILE A 79 11.54 -3.95 -3.60
C ILE A 79 11.98 -3.36 -2.27
N ARG A 80 11.71 -4.00 -1.13
CA ARG A 80 12.22 -3.54 0.17
C ARG A 80 13.75 -3.38 0.19
N VAL A 81 14.48 -4.31 -0.42
CA VAL A 81 15.96 -4.30 -0.44
C VAL A 81 16.50 -3.34 -1.50
N VAL A 82 15.80 -3.21 -2.63
CA VAL A 82 16.22 -2.39 -3.77
C VAL A 82 15.83 -0.92 -3.60
N ARG A 83 14.74 -0.63 -2.87
CA ARG A 83 14.16 0.70 -2.65
C ARG A 83 15.22 1.75 -2.31
N PRO A 84 16.05 1.60 -1.24
CA PRO A 84 17.01 2.65 -0.87
C PRO A 84 18.05 2.99 -1.95
N ARG A 85 18.33 2.05 -2.86
CA ARG A 85 19.32 2.23 -3.92
C ARG A 85 18.75 2.85 -5.21
N LEU A 86 17.46 2.69 -5.46
CA LEU A 86 16.79 3.12 -6.71
C LEU A 86 15.79 4.26 -6.53
N GLN A 87 15.63 4.80 -5.32
CA GLN A 87 14.76 5.94 -5.01
C GLN A 87 15.01 7.18 -5.89
N TRP A 88 16.23 7.34 -6.44
CA TRP A 88 16.57 8.45 -7.32
C TRP A 88 16.01 8.30 -8.74
N LEU A 89 15.82 7.06 -9.23
CA LEU A 89 15.51 6.78 -10.63
C LEU A 89 13.99 6.71 -10.90
N PHE A 90 13.24 6.11 -9.99
CA PHE A 90 11.79 6.01 -10.08
C PHE A 90 11.17 6.00 -8.68
N PRO A 91 9.88 6.33 -8.51
CA PRO A 91 9.20 6.30 -7.22
C PRO A 91 8.97 4.86 -6.76
N ALA A 92 10.05 4.19 -6.34
CA ALA A 92 10.05 2.81 -5.83
C ALA A 92 9.14 2.65 -4.60
N ASP A 93 8.91 3.75 -3.87
CA ASP A 93 8.01 3.84 -2.72
C ASP A 93 6.52 3.67 -3.13
N GLU A 94 6.20 3.80 -4.42
CA GLU A 94 4.86 3.62 -4.96
C GLU A 94 4.79 2.47 -5.96
N ASN A 95 5.31 1.31 -5.59
CA ASN A 95 5.28 0.10 -6.42
C ASN A 95 3.87 -0.26 -6.94
N ILE A 96 2.81 -0.09 -6.13
CA ILE A 96 1.43 -0.32 -6.57
C ILE A 96 1.00 0.72 -7.61
N TRP A 97 1.46 1.97 -7.52
CA TRP A 97 1.23 2.95 -8.57
C TRP A 97 1.90 2.51 -9.87
N PHE A 98 3.15 2.06 -9.79
CA PHE A 98 3.88 1.59 -10.97
C PHE A 98 3.18 0.40 -11.62
N HIS A 99 2.74 -0.59 -10.83
CA HIS A 99 1.92 -1.71 -11.32
C HIS A 99 0.67 -1.24 -12.09
N ARG A 100 -0.02 -0.19 -11.60
CA ARG A 100 -1.17 0.38 -12.32
C ARG A 100 -0.77 1.05 -13.63
N GLN A 101 0.37 1.74 -13.70
CA GLN A 101 0.84 2.35 -14.96
C GLN A 101 1.13 1.29 -16.02
N VAL A 102 1.80 0.19 -15.64
CA VAL A 102 2.02 -0.96 -16.53
C VAL A 102 0.69 -1.57 -16.97
N ALA A 103 -0.27 -1.72 -16.06
CA ALA A 103 -1.61 -2.21 -16.41
C ALA A 103 -2.33 -1.28 -17.41
N TYR A 104 -2.29 0.04 -17.21
CA TYR A 104 -2.91 0.98 -18.16
C TYR A 104 -2.26 0.94 -19.55
N SER A 105 -0.93 0.85 -19.60
CA SER A 105 -0.19 0.65 -20.84
C SER A 105 -0.59 -0.66 -21.52
N MET A 106 -0.61 -1.76 -20.78
CA MET A 106 -0.98 -3.09 -21.27
C MET A 106 -2.41 -3.11 -21.82
N ALA A 107 -3.37 -2.44 -21.17
CA ALA A 107 -4.73 -2.34 -21.68
C ALA A 107 -4.80 -1.57 -23.01
N PHE A 108 -4.07 -0.45 -23.12
CA PHE A 108 -3.99 0.34 -24.36
C PHE A 108 -3.36 -0.49 -25.50
N TRP A 109 -2.20 -1.09 -25.27
CA TRP A 109 -1.52 -1.88 -26.29
C TRP A 109 -2.25 -3.18 -26.63
N ALA A 110 -2.98 -3.79 -25.69
CA ALA A 110 -3.83 -4.95 -25.95
C ALA A 110 -4.98 -4.60 -26.89
N MET A 111 -5.60 -3.42 -26.71
CA MET A 111 -6.61 -2.91 -27.64
C MET A 111 -6.00 -2.69 -29.03
N VAL A 112 -4.87 -1.98 -29.13
CA VAL A 112 -4.18 -1.74 -30.43
C VAL A 112 -3.80 -3.05 -31.12
N HIS A 113 -3.19 -3.99 -30.38
CA HIS A 113 -2.79 -5.30 -30.87
C HIS A 113 -3.98 -6.12 -31.37
N THR A 114 -5.06 -6.17 -30.59
CA THR A 114 -6.27 -6.94 -30.92
C THR A 114 -6.95 -6.37 -32.16
N THR A 115 -7.18 -5.06 -32.20
CA THR A 115 -7.79 -4.38 -33.36
C THR A 115 -6.95 -4.60 -34.62
N ALA A 116 -5.62 -4.46 -34.52
CA ALA A 116 -4.73 -4.73 -35.64
C ALA A 116 -4.80 -6.19 -36.10
N HIS A 117 -4.90 -7.15 -35.17
CA HIS A 117 -5.10 -8.57 -35.50
C HIS A 117 -6.46 -8.83 -36.16
N TYR A 118 -7.53 -8.19 -35.75
CA TYR A 118 -8.84 -8.36 -36.39
C TYR A 118 -8.82 -7.89 -37.84
N VAL A 119 -8.17 -6.75 -38.09
CA VAL A 119 -7.91 -6.25 -39.46
C VAL A 119 -7.03 -7.23 -40.24
N ASN A 120 -6.00 -7.80 -39.60
CA ASN A 120 -5.17 -8.84 -40.23
C ASN A 120 -5.98 -10.07 -40.62
N PHE A 121 -6.87 -10.54 -39.75
CA PHE A 121 -7.67 -11.74 -40.01
C PHE A 121 -8.59 -11.53 -41.22
N PHE A 122 -9.23 -10.37 -41.31
CA PHE A 122 -10.01 -9.97 -42.47
C PHE A 122 -9.15 -9.86 -43.74
N ASN A 123 -7.99 -9.21 -43.65
CA ASN A 123 -7.10 -9.05 -44.81
C ASN A 123 -6.47 -10.37 -45.27
N VAL A 124 -6.17 -11.31 -44.37
CA VAL A 124 -5.70 -12.66 -44.72
C VAL A 124 -6.77 -13.40 -45.53
N GLU A 125 -8.03 -13.34 -45.11
CA GLU A 125 -9.13 -13.93 -45.86
C GLU A 125 -9.32 -13.24 -47.22
N ARG A 126 -9.25 -11.90 -47.28
CA ARG A 126 -9.43 -11.16 -48.53
C ARG A 126 -8.31 -11.42 -49.54
N THR A 127 -7.07 -11.42 -49.08
CA THR A 127 -5.87 -11.56 -49.95
C THR A 127 -5.51 -13.02 -50.21
N GLN A 128 -6.08 -13.95 -49.45
CA GLN A 128 -5.75 -15.37 -49.47
C GLN A 128 -4.24 -15.62 -49.36
N VAL A 129 -3.51 -14.74 -48.67
CA VAL A 129 -2.10 -14.97 -48.27
C VAL A 129 -1.97 -16.29 -47.50
N ARG A 130 -3.05 -16.70 -46.82
CA ARG A 130 -3.24 -18.06 -46.30
C ARG A 130 -4.64 -18.54 -46.65
N LYS A 131 -4.77 -19.84 -46.95
CA LYS A 131 -6.05 -20.50 -47.25
C LYS A 131 -6.87 -20.75 -45.98
N GLN A 132 -7.24 -19.68 -45.29
CA GLN A 132 -8.04 -19.69 -44.07
C GLN A 132 -9.02 -18.53 -44.08
N ILE A 133 -10.24 -18.78 -43.61
CA ILE A 133 -11.22 -17.71 -43.40
C ILE A 133 -11.00 -17.03 -42.04
N ALA A 134 -11.41 -15.77 -41.89
CA ALA A 134 -11.18 -15.00 -40.67
C ALA A 134 -11.74 -15.70 -39.43
N LEU A 135 -12.92 -16.33 -39.54
CA LEU A 135 -13.57 -17.05 -38.44
C LEU A 135 -12.71 -18.22 -37.92
N GLN A 136 -12.06 -18.97 -38.82
CA GLN A 136 -11.15 -20.05 -38.45
C GLN A 136 -9.92 -19.49 -37.71
N ILE A 137 -9.41 -18.34 -38.14
CA ILE A 137 -8.27 -17.70 -37.47
C ILE A 137 -8.65 -17.22 -36.06
N HIS A 138 -9.87 -16.73 -35.86
CA HIS A 138 -10.34 -16.28 -34.54
C HIS A 138 -10.51 -17.42 -33.54
N TYR A 139 -11.11 -18.54 -33.96
CA TYR A 139 -11.63 -19.54 -33.01
C TYR A 139 -11.06 -20.95 -33.16
N ALA A 140 -10.33 -21.26 -34.24
CA ALA A 140 -9.68 -22.56 -34.42
C ALA A 140 -8.15 -22.49 -34.30
N GLN A 141 -7.55 -21.30 -34.49
CA GLN A 141 -6.11 -21.12 -34.34
C GLN A 141 -5.72 -20.81 -32.88
N PRO A 142 -4.60 -21.36 -32.38
CA PRO A 142 -4.17 -21.14 -30.99
C PRO A 142 -4.05 -19.67 -30.60
N GLY A 143 -3.52 -18.83 -31.50
CA GLY A 143 -3.37 -17.39 -31.26
C GLY A 143 -4.72 -16.68 -31.08
N GLY A 144 -5.73 -17.04 -31.88
CA GLY A 144 -7.08 -16.49 -31.73
C GLY A 144 -7.73 -16.92 -30.42
N ILE A 145 -7.74 -18.21 -30.12
CA ILE A 145 -8.37 -18.76 -28.89
C ILE A 145 -7.73 -18.16 -27.63
N THR A 146 -6.40 -18.22 -27.54
CA THR A 146 -5.68 -17.70 -26.36
C THR A 146 -5.83 -16.19 -26.23
N GLY A 147 -5.86 -15.44 -27.34
CA GLY A 147 -6.11 -14.00 -27.35
C GLY A 147 -7.47 -13.63 -26.75
N HIS A 148 -8.56 -14.26 -27.22
CA HIS A 148 -9.90 -13.99 -26.69
C HIS A 148 -10.05 -14.39 -25.22
N PHE A 149 -9.45 -15.52 -24.82
CA PHE A 149 -9.45 -15.96 -23.43
C PHE A 149 -8.73 -14.96 -22.51
N MET A 150 -7.56 -14.46 -22.93
CA MET A 150 -6.85 -13.40 -22.19
C MET A 150 -7.64 -12.10 -22.13
N LEU A 151 -8.30 -11.69 -23.23
CA LEU A 151 -9.14 -10.49 -23.26
C LEU A 151 -10.32 -10.59 -22.29
N LEU A 152 -10.98 -11.75 -22.21
CA LEU A 152 -12.05 -11.99 -21.23
C LEU A 152 -11.54 -11.84 -19.79
N ILE A 153 -10.39 -12.43 -19.49
CA ILE A 153 -9.75 -12.28 -18.17
C ILE A 153 -9.43 -10.80 -17.89
N MET A 154 -8.88 -10.07 -18.87
CA MET A 154 -8.61 -8.65 -18.72
C MET A 154 -9.88 -7.85 -18.42
N VAL A 155 -10.99 -8.09 -19.13
CA VAL A 155 -12.26 -7.39 -18.85
C VAL A 155 -12.72 -7.61 -17.41
N LEU A 156 -12.67 -8.85 -16.92
CA LEU A 156 -13.03 -9.18 -15.54
C LEU A 156 -12.11 -8.52 -14.52
N MET A 157 -10.79 -8.63 -14.72
CA MET A 157 -9.78 -8.07 -13.82
C MET A 157 -9.82 -6.54 -13.76
N TYR A 158 -9.89 -5.87 -14.91
CA TYR A 158 -9.87 -4.40 -14.98
C TYR A 158 -11.19 -3.82 -14.49
N GLY A 159 -12.31 -4.48 -14.77
CA GLY A 159 -13.63 -4.10 -14.26
C GLY A 159 -13.62 -4.03 -12.74
N THR A 160 -13.29 -5.13 -12.06
CA THR A 160 -13.30 -5.20 -10.60
C THR A 160 -12.17 -4.40 -9.93
N ALA A 161 -11.02 -4.24 -10.60
CA ALA A 161 -9.90 -3.41 -10.10
C ALA A 161 -10.18 -1.90 -10.15
N HIS A 162 -11.25 -1.47 -10.82
CA HIS A 162 -11.65 -0.07 -10.85
C HIS A 162 -11.89 0.47 -9.43
N HIS A 163 -11.33 1.64 -9.11
CA HIS A 163 -11.27 2.19 -7.75
C HIS A 163 -12.63 2.23 -7.04
N LYS A 164 -13.71 2.60 -7.75
CA LYS A 164 -15.07 2.63 -7.18
C LYS A 164 -15.56 1.24 -6.77
N ILE A 165 -15.34 0.23 -7.62
CA ILE A 165 -15.82 -1.14 -7.39
C ILE A 165 -15.00 -1.79 -6.29
N ARG A 166 -13.66 -1.71 -6.38
CA ARG A 166 -12.76 -2.27 -5.36
C ARG A 166 -13.03 -1.72 -3.95
N ASN A 167 -13.35 -0.43 -3.83
CA ASN A 167 -13.64 0.16 -2.52
C ASN A 167 -15.01 -0.26 -1.96
N GLN A 168 -15.94 -0.72 -2.81
CA GLN A 168 -17.26 -1.20 -2.39
C GLN A 168 -17.24 -2.72 -2.13
N CYS A 169 -16.56 -3.48 -2.98
CA CYS A 169 -16.46 -4.94 -2.89
C CYS A 169 -15.02 -5.40 -3.15
N PHE A 170 -14.22 -5.44 -2.08
CA PHE A 170 -12.83 -5.85 -2.17
C PHE A 170 -12.67 -7.33 -2.53
N GLU A 171 -13.58 -8.20 -2.08
CA GLU A 171 -13.54 -9.64 -2.36
C GLU A 171 -13.67 -9.94 -3.87
N ALA A 172 -14.60 -9.28 -4.56
CA ALA A 172 -14.75 -9.45 -6.00
C ALA A 172 -13.48 -9.06 -6.75
N PHE A 173 -12.84 -7.95 -6.36
CA PHE A 173 -11.51 -7.58 -6.84
C PHE A 173 -10.50 -8.70 -6.55
N TRP A 174 -10.42 -9.16 -5.31
CA TRP A 174 -9.42 -10.16 -4.92
C TRP A 174 -9.53 -11.44 -5.74
N TYR A 175 -10.71 -12.04 -5.86
CA TYR A 175 -10.90 -13.30 -6.60
C TYR A 175 -10.61 -13.15 -8.09
N THR A 176 -11.16 -12.12 -8.73
CA THR A 176 -10.94 -11.90 -10.17
C THR A 176 -9.50 -11.53 -10.48
N HIS A 177 -8.80 -10.81 -9.59
CA HIS A 177 -7.39 -10.46 -9.81
C HIS A 177 -6.45 -11.68 -9.72
N HIS A 178 -6.85 -12.78 -9.07
CA HIS A 178 -6.09 -14.05 -9.10
C HIS A 178 -6.18 -14.76 -10.46
N LEU A 179 -7.11 -14.38 -11.34
CA LEU A 179 -7.09 -14.81 -12.74
C LEU A 179 -5.83 -14.36 -13.48
N ALA A 180 -5.04 -13.44 -12.89
CA ALA A 180 -3.70 -13.11 -13.35
C ALA A 180 -2.81 -14.34 -13.58
N PHE A 181 -2.97 -15.41 -12.78
CA PHE A 181 -2.24 -16.66 -13.00
C PHE A 181 -2.54 -17.26 -14.39
N PHE A 182 -3.82 -17.36 -14.75
CA PHE A 182 -4.26 -17.86 -16.04
C PHE A 182 -3.93 -16.90 -17.19
N PHE A 183 -4.01 -15.59 -16.94
CA PHE A 183 -3.55 -14.58 -17.90
C PHE A 183 -2.06 -14.75 -18.23
N MET A 184 -1.20 -14.91 -17.21
CA MET A 184 0.24 -15.12 -17.41
C MET A 184 0.53 -16.43 -18.17
N LEU A 185 -0.19 -17.51 -17.83
CA LEU A 185 -0.08 -18.78 -18.57
C LEU A 185 -0.49 -18.61 -20.05
N GLY A 186 -1.57 -17.87 -20.30
CA GLY A 186 -1.97 -17.48 -21.63
C GLY A 186 -0.88 -16.69 -22.35
N LEU A 187 -0.26 -15.71 -21.69
CA LEU A 187 0.78 -14.88 -22.29
C LEU A 187 2.04 -15.68 -22.67
N TYR A 188 2.43 -16.67 -21.86
CA TYR A 188 3.55 -17.58 -22.19
C TYR A 188 3.26 -18.45 -23.41
N THR A 189 2.01 -18.86 -23.59
CA THR A 189 1.60 -19.81 -24.63
C THR A 189 0.96 -19.14 -25.85
N HIS A 190 0.63 -17.85 -25.80
CA HIS A 190 -0.10 -17.14 -26.85
C HIS A 190 0.58 -17.21 -28.23
N ALA A 191 1.92 -17.19 -28.24
CA ALA A 191 2.72 -17.24 -29.46
C ALA A 191 3.05 -18.66 -29.96
N THR A 192 2.58 -19.74 -29.31
CA THR A 192 2.99 -21.13 -29.67
C THR A 192 2.36 -21.66 -30.95
N GLY A 193 1.27 -21.04 -31.44
CA GLY A 193 0.59 -21.45 -32.66
C GLY A 193 1.33 -21.17 -33.98
N CYS A 194 2.62 -20.81 -33.93
CA CYS A 194 3.43 -20.49 -35.11
C CYS A 194 2.72 -19.54 -36.09
N PHE A 195 1.95 -18.56 -35.59
CA PHE A 195 1.11 -17.75 -36.48
C PHE A 195 1.94 -16.81 -37.35
N VAL A 196 3.07 -16.30 -36.86
CA VAL A 196 4.00 -15.49 -37.65
C VAL A 196 5.10 -16.40 -38.18
N ARG A 197 5.14 -16.62 -39.50
CA ARG A 197 6.02 -17.58 -40.17
C ARG A 197 6.18 -17.29 -41.65
N ASP A 198 7.23 -17.83 -42.24
CA ASP A 198 7.57 -17.71 -43.66
C ASP A 198 7.04 -18.87 -44.53
N SER A 199 6.60 -19.96 -43.91
CA SER A 199 6.06 -21.15 -44.58
C SER A 199 4.53 -21.11 -44.80
N VAL A 200 4.00 -22.02 -45.64
CA VAL A 200 2.55 -22.23 -45.87
C VAL A 200 1.90 -23.08 -44.78
N ASP A 201 2.60 -24.10 -44.26
CA ASP A 201 2.16 -24.94 -43.12
C ASP A 201 3.00 -24.74 -41.85
N PRO A 202 2.38 -24.73 -40.66
CA PRO A 202 3.09 -24.42 -39.42
C PRO A 202 4.11 -25.52 -39.09
N ASP A 203 5.31 -25.10 -38.71
CA ASP A 203 6.42 -26.01 -38.42
C ASP A 203 6.43 -26.40 -36.93
N TYR A 204 5.65 -27.42 -36.59
CA TYR A 204 5.51 -27.91 -35.23
C TYR A 204 6.54 -29.00 -34.89
N ILE A 205 7.10 -28.92 -33.69
CA ILE A 205 8.05 -29.90 -33.15
C ILE A 205 7.49 -30.51 -31.87
N SER A 206 7.96 -31.71 -31.49
CA SER A 206 7.47 -32.41 -30.30
C SER A 206 7.97 -31.83 -28.97
N SER A 207 9.06 -31.05 -28.99
CA SER A 207 9.65 -30.42 -27.82
C SER A 207 9.13 -28.99 -27.59
N PHE A 208 8.90 -28.60 -26.33
CA PHE A 208 8.57 -27.22 -25.97
C PHE A 208 9.59 -26.23 -26.57
N PRO A 209 9.17 -25.14 -27.25
CA PRO A 209 7.84 -24.51 -27.22
C PRO A 209 6.84 -25.02 -28.27
N PHE A 210 7.07 -26.23 -28.82
CA PHE A 210 6.22 -26.95 -29.78
C PHE A 210 6.25 -26.40 -31.22
N TYR A 211 7.19 -25.51 -31.54
CA TYR A 211 7.41 -25.01 -32.90
C TYR A 211 8.89 -24.77 -33.19
N SER A 212 9.28 -24.88 -34.47
CA SER A 212 10.64 -24.61 -34.96
C SER A 212 10.88 -23.11 -35.12
N THR A 213 12.01 -22.61 -34.63
CA THR A 213 12.41 -21.20 -34.81
C THR A 213 12.97 -20.89 -36.19
N GLU A 214 13.14 -21.90 -37.05
CA GLU A 214 13.62 -21.72 -38.42
C GLU A 214 12.54 -21.06 -39.29
N HIS A 215 11.30 -21.56 -39.18
CA HIS A 215 10.16 -21.11 -39.97
C HIS A 215 9.14 -20.29 -39.15
N CYS A 216 9.02 -20.53 -37.84
CA CYS A 216 8.13 -19.76 -36.96
C CYS A 216 8.86 -18.53 -36.39
N LEU A 217 8.66 -17.39 -37.05
CA LEU A 217 9.34 -16.12 -36.77
C LEU A 217 8.59 -15.26 -35.73
N GLY A 218 7.94 -15.90 -34.77
CA GLY A 218 7.33 -15.26 -33.61
C GLY A 218 8.38 -14.63 -32.69
N TYR A 219 7.98 -13.64 -31.89
CA TYR A 219 8.86 -13.18 -30.83
C TYR A 219 8.90 -14.27 -29.76
N LEU A 220 10.11 -14.69 -29.36
CA LEU A 220 10.32 -15.68 -28.29
C LEU A 220 10.11 -15.05 -26.90
N SER A 221 9.06 -14.23 -26.78
CA SER A 221 8.77 -13.37 -25.64
C SER A 221 8.67 -14.14 -24.32
N TRP A 222 8.19 -15.38 -24.36
CA TRP A 222 8.13 -16.26 -23.20
C TRP A 222 9.50 -16.42 -22.50
N ARG A 223 10.62 -16.39 -23.25
CA ARG A 223 11.98 -16.51 -22.69
C ARG A 223 12.34 -15.36 -21.76
N PHE A 224 11.80 -14.17 -22.01
CA PHE A 224 11.98 -13.00 -21.16
C PHE A 224 10.96 -12.98 -20.02
N ILE A 225 9.68 -13.16 -20.34
CA ILE A 225 8.57 -13.01 -19.38
C ILE A 225 8.64 -14.08 -18.27
N ILE A 226 9.17 -15.27 -18.58
CA ILE A 226 9.24 -16.38 -17.60
C ILE A 226 10.11 -16.04 -16.38
N TRP A 227 11.16 -15.23 -16.52
CA TRP A 227 12.09 -14.93 -15.43
C TRP A 227 11.42 -14.11 -14.30
N PRO A 228 10.76 -12.97 -14.56
CA PRO A 228 9.91 -12.32 -13.57
C PRO A 228 8.86 -13.26 -12.95
N GLY A 229 8.29 -14.18 -13.75
CA GLY A 229 7.35 -15.21 -13.29
C GLY A 229 7.96 -16.17 -12.26
N ILE A 230 9.15 -16.70 -12.54
CA ILE A 230 9.92 -17.58 -11.65
C ILE A 230 10.26 -16.85 -10.35
N ILE A 231 10.76 -15.62 -10.45
CA ILE A 231 11.13 -14.81 -9.28
C ILE A 231 9.88 -14.53 -8.42
N TYR A 232 8.77 -14.14 -9.03
CA TYR A 232 7.51 -13.90 -8.33
C TYR A 232 6.98 -15.16 -7.65
N PHE A 233 7.02 -16.30 -8.33
CA PHE A 233 6.62 -17.57 -7.75
C PHE A 233 7.53 -17.97 -6.58
N GLY A 234 8.85 -17.83 -6.74
CA GLY A 234 9.82 -18.05 -5.67
C GLY A 234 9.56 -17.18 -4.44
N GLU A 235 9.26 -15.89 -4.65
CA GLU A 235 8.87 -15.00 -3.55
C GLU A 235 7.57 -15.46 -2.86
N ARG A 236 6.57 -15.92 -3.62
CA ARG A 236 5.33 -16.45 -3.05
C ARG A 236 5.55 -17.70 -2.21
N VAL A 237 6.39 -18.63 -2.67
CA VAL A 237 6.79 -19.82 -1.91
C VAL A 237 7.54 -19.42 -0.64
N TYR A 238 8.49 -18.48 -0.73
CA TYR A 238 9.23 -17.99 0.42
C TYR A 238 8.32 -17.34 1.47
N ARG A 239 7.33 -16.56 1.04
CA ARG A 239 6.31 -15.96 1.93
C ARG A 239 5.49 -17.01 2.66
N GLU A 240 5.03 -18.04 1.94
CA GLU A 240 4.27 -19.15 2.54
C GLU A 240 5.12 -19.93 3.55
N TYR A 241 6.38 -20.21 3.23
CA TYR A 241 7.32 -20.84 4.16
C TYR A 241 7.54 -19.99 5.42
N ARG A 242 7.79 -18.68 5.28
CA ARG A 242 7.94 -17.74 6.41
C ARG A 242 6.68 -17.66 7.26
N ALA A 243 5.50 -17.62 6.62
CA ALA A 243 4.21 -17.59 7.28
C ALA A 243 3.96 -18.79 8.18
N ARG A 244 4.35 -19.99 7.73
CA ARG A 244 4.17 -21.25 8.47
C ARG A 244 5.13 -21.47 9.63
N ARG A 245 6.18 -20.64 9.78
CA ARG A 245 7.06 -20.70 10.95
C ARG A 245 6.27 -20.52 12.25
N ALA A 246 6.68 -21.21 13.31
CA ALA A 246 6.04 -21.21 14.62
C ALA A 246 5.64 -19.79 15.07
N THR A 247 4.35 -19.59 15.25
CA THR A 247 3.70 -18.32 15.59
C THR A 247 2.62 -18.63 16.61
N ARG A 248 2.63 -17.95 17.75
CA ARG A 248 1.66 -18.16 18.82
C ARG A 248 0.97 -16.84 19.16
N LEU A 249 -0.36 -16.85 19.21
CA LEU A 249 -1.12 -15.77 19.82
C LEU A 249 -1.01 -15.92 21.34
N SER A 250 -0.39 -14.93 22.00
CA SER A 250 -0.09 -14.99 23.43
C SER A 250 -1.21 -14.38 24.27
N LYS A 251 -1.73 -13.22 23.86
CA LYS A 251 -2.74 -12.46 24.61
C LYS A 251 -3.66 -11.72 23.65
N VAL A 252 -4.90 -11.52 24.11
CA VAL A 252 -5.91 -10.69 23.43
C VAL A 252 -6.46 -9.70 24.45
N LEU A 253 -6.30 -8.41 24.15
CA LEU A 253 -6.84 -7.34 24.99
C LEU A 253 -7.97 -6.64 24.24
N VAL A 254 -9.05 -6.34 24.93
CA VAL A 254 -10.22 -5.66 24.36
C VAL A 254 -10.32 -4.29 24.96
N HIS A 255 -10.31 -3.27 24.11
CA HIS A 255 -10.43 -1.90 24.55
C HIS A 255 -11.88 -1.41 24.51
N PRO A 256 -12.26 -0.46 25.39
CA PRO A 256 -13.60 0.12 25.43
C PRO A 256 -14.07 0.78 24.13
N SER A 257 -13.14 1.12 23.22
CA SER A 257 -13.43 1.67 21.89
C SER A 257 -13.85 0.61 20.86
N GLY A 258 -13.84 -0.67 21.23
CA GLY A 258 -14.11 -1.80 20.34
C GLY A 258 -12.93 -2.24 19.48
N ALA A 259 -11.73 -1.76 19.80
CA ALA A 259 -10.49 -2.27 19.23
C ALA A 259 -9.99 -3.48 20.02
N MET A 260 -9.48 -4.49 19.31
CA MET A 260 -8.83 -5.68 19.89
C MET A 260 -7.31 -5.57 19.67
N GLU A 261 -6.52 -5.66 20.72
CA GLU A 261 -5.07 -5.84 20.65
C GLU A 261 -4.74 -7.33 20.63
N LEU A 262 -4.07 -7.79 19.58
CA LEU A 262 -3.52 -9.15 19.49
C LEU A 262 -2.03 -9.11 19.75
N ARG A 263 -1.54 -9.79 20.79
CA ARG A 263 -0.09 -9.94 21.06
C ARG A 263 0.41 -11.29 20.58
N ILE A 264 1.33 -11.26 19.62
CA ILE A 264 1.81 -12.41 18.87
C ILE A 264 3.29 -12.63 19.18
N VAL A 265 3.67 -13.86 19.48
CA VAL A 265 5.07 -14.26 19.67
C VAL A 265 5.53 -15.06 18.46
N LYS A 266 6.53 -14.52 17.75
CA LYS A 266 7.20 -15.16 16.61
C LYS A 266 8.70 -14.85 16.65
N PRO A 267 9.55 -15.73 17.18
CA PRO A 267 10.99 -15.46 17.32
C PRO A 267 11.71 -15.16 15.99
N SER A 268 11.21 -15.70 14.88
CA SER A 268 11.76 -15.46 13.55
C SER A 268 11.38 -14.11 12.93
N PHE A 269 10.51 -13.33 13.58
CA PHE A 269 9.97 -12.09 13.05
C PHE A 269 10.73 -10.88 13.61
N LYS A 270 11.50 -10.22 12.76
CA LYS A 270 12.24 -8.99 13.09
C LYS A 270 11.69 -7.84 12.25
N TYR A 271 11.37 -6.73 12.89
CA TYR A 271 10.76 -5.56 12.27
C TYR A 271 11.31 -4.26 12.85
N VAL A 272 11.01 -3.16 12.17
CA VAL A 272 11.32 -1.78 12.57
C VAL A 272 10.00 -1.05 12.85
N ALA A 273 10.04 -0.04 13.71
CA ALA A 273 8.85 0.74 14.07
C ALA A 273 8.18 1.37 12.83
N GLY A 274 6.85 1.40 12.84
CA GLY A 274 6.02 1.89 11.72
C GLY A 274 5.74 0.84 10.63
N GLN A 275 6.44 -0.30 10.63
CA GLN A 275 6.15 -1.39 9.69
C GLN A 275 4.79 -2.05 9.93
N TRP A 276 4.31 -2.76 8.92
CA TRP A 276 3.04 -3.47 8.95
C TRP A 276 3.19 -4.92 8.48
N LEU A 277 2.19 -5.74 8.75
CA LEU A 277 2.18 -7.17 8.41
C LEU A 277 0.83 -7.61 7.86
N PHE A 278 0.82 -8.75 7.17
CA PHE A 278 -0.40 -9.49 6.90
C PHE A 278 -0.62 -10.55 7.97
N ILE A 279 -1.84 -10.66 8.47
CA ILE A 279 -2.27 -11.73 9.36
C ILE A 279 -3.26 -12.64 8.64
N GLN A 280 -3.16 -13.93 8.91
CA GLN A 280 -4.13 -14.95 8.53
C GLN A 280 -4.50 -15.77 9.76
N ILE A 281 -5.81 -16.02 9.89
CA ILE A 281 -6.38 -16.86 10.95
C ILE A 281 -7.11 -18.02 10.24
N PRO A 282 -6.48 -19.20 10.12
CA PRO A 282 -6.99 -20.30 9.30
C PRO A 282 -8.37 -20.82 9.71
N GLU A 283 -8.77 -20.59 10.96
CA GLU A 283 -10.09 -20.94 11.50
C GLU A 283 -11.22 -20.04 10.96
N LEU A 284 -10.92 -18.79 10.58
CA LEU A 284 -11.87 -17.90 9.91
C LEU A 284 -11.82 -18.08 8.40
N SER A 285 -10.61 -18.05 7.84
CA SER A 285 -10.38 -18.21 6.41
C SER A 285 -8.96 -18.70 6.14
N ARG A 286 -8.86 -19.76 5.34
CA ARG A 286 -7.58 -20.35 4.91
C ARG A 286 -6.88 -19.56 3.80
N TRP A 287 -7.57 -18.59 3.18
CA TRP A 287 -7.11 -17.91 1.98
C TRP A 287 -6.97 -16.40 2.15
N GLN A 288 -7.74 -15.80 3.07
CA GLN A 288 -7.70 -14.37 3.30
C GLN A 288 -6.51 -13.98 4.19
N TRP A 289 -5.86 -12.89 3.78
CA TRP A 289 -4.75 -12.26 4.47
C TRP A 289 -5.08 -10.77 4.61
N HIS A 290 -5.08 -10.27 5.84
CA HIS A 290 -5.48 -8.89 6.13
C HIS A 290 -4.29 -8.05 6.61
N PRO A 291 -4.08 -6.84 6.06
CA PRO A 291 -2.98 -5.96 6.45
C PRO A 291 -3.31 -5.23 7.76
N PHE A 292 -2.35 -5.20 8.70
CA PHE A 292 -2.42 -4.39 9.90
C PHE A 292 -1.05 -3.81 10.25
N THR A 293 -1.06 -2.58 10.75
CA THR A 293 0.15 -1.93 11.24
C THR A 293 0.57 -2.52 12.58
N ILE A 294 1.88 -2.69 12.76
CA ILE A 294 2.47 -3.16 14.01
C ILE A 294 2.45 -2.00 15.01
N THR A 295 1.86 -2.24 16.18
CA THR A 295 1.69 -1.23 17.23
C THR A 295 2.70 -1.36 18.37
N SER A 296 3.35 -2.51 18.51
CA SER A 296 4.46 -2.73 19.44
C SER A 296 5.75 -2.11 18.92
N ALA A 297 6.68 -1.78 19.82
CA ALA A 297 8.03 -1.38 19.43
C ALA A 297 8.91 -2.60 19.12
N PRO A 298 9.92 -2.49 18.23
CA PRO A 298 10.88 -3.56 17.96
C PRO A 298 11.57 -4.16 19.20
N GLU A 299 11.66 -3.38 20.28
CA GLU A 299 12.21 -3.77 21.57
C GLU A 299 11.26 -4.62 22.42
N ASP A 300 9.95 -4.61 22.14
CA ASP A 300 8.97 -5.36 22.92
C ASP A 300 9.13 -6.88 22.68
N PRO A 301 8.87 -7.73 23.69
CA PRO A 301 9.05 -9.19 23.57
C PRO A 301 7.98 -9.87 22.70
N TYR A 302 7.03 -9.10 22.15
CA TYR A 302 5.94 -9.56 21.30
C TYR A 302 5.69 -8.57 20.16
N VAL A 303 5.00 -9.04 19.13
CA VAL A 303 4.45 -8.23 18.05
C VAL A 303 2.98 -7.99 18.36
N SER A 304 2.55 -6.73 18.52
CA SER A 304 1.13 -6.41 18.69
C SER A 304 0.53 -5.69 17.49
N ILE A 305 -0.74 -5.95 17.25
CA ILE A 305 -1.57 -5.24 16.26
C ILE A 305 -2.91 -4.87 16.92
N HIS A 306 -3.47 -3.73 16.52
CA HIS A 306 -4.79 -3.27 16.97
C HIS A 306 -5.80 -3.35 15.82
N ILE A 307 -6.89 -4.08 16.05
CA ILE A 307 -7.92 -4.37 15.04
C ILE A 307 -9.25 -3.79 15.49
N ARG A 308 -9.83 -2.89 14.68
CA ARG A 308 -11.20 -2.40 14.86
C ARG A 308 -12.18 -3.35 14.14
N GLN A 309 -13.31 -3.65 14.77
CA GLN A 309 -14.34 -4.54 14.22
C GLN A 309 -15.27 -3.85 13.21
N VAL A 310 -14.76 -3.56 12.01
CA VAL A 310 -15.49 -2.77 10.98
C VAL A 310 -16.12 -3.59 9.86
N GLY A 311 -15.48 -4.69 9.44
CA GLY A 311 -15.95 -5.55 8.35
C GLY A 311 -16.14 -7.00 8.76
N ASP A 312 -16.66 -7.80 7.84
CA ASP A 312 -17.10 -9.18 8.09
C ASP A 312 -16.01 -10.04 8.73
N TRP A 313 -14.80 -10.03 8.15
CA TRP A 313 -13.67 -10.78 8.72
C TRP A 313 -13.27 -10.29 10.12
N THR A 314 -13.21 -8.98 10.35
CA THR A 314 -12.82 -8.41 11.65
C THR A 314 -13.88 -8.63 12.74
N ARG A 315 -15.17 -8.69 12.36
CA ARG A 315 -16.27 -9.01 13.27
C ARG A 315 -16.30 -10.50 13.58
N GLY A 316 -16.13 -11.36 12.57
CA GLY A 316 -16.00 -12.81 12.76
C GLY A 316 -14.80 -13.18 13.64
N LEU A 317 -13.70 -12.43 13.56
CA LEU A 317 -12.60 -12.55 14.52
C LEU A 317 -13.01 -12.19 15.95
N GLY A 318 -13.74 -11.07 16.12
CA GLY A 318 -14.29 -10.70 17.42
C GLY A 318 -15.17 -11.80 18.00
N GLU A 319 -16.11 -12.33 17.21
CA GLU A 319 -16.98 -13.44 17.61
C GLU A 319 -16.20 -14.70 17.99
N ARG A 320 -15.21 -15.11 17.19
CA ARG A 320 -14.35 -16.26 17.48
C ARG A 320 -13.56 -16.11 18.78
N LEU A 321 -13.21 -14.87 19.14
CA LEU A 321 -12.52 -14.56 20.39
C LEU A 321 -13.48 -14.33 21.57
N GLY A 322 -14.79 -14.44 21.38
CA GLY A 322 -15.79 -14.18 22.42
C GLY A 322 -16.07 -12.69 22.67
N VAL A 323 -15.59 -11.83 21.77
CA VAL A 323 -15.68 -10.36 21.84
C VAL A 323 -16.48 -9.84 20.64
N GLY A 324 -17.65 -10.44 20.41
CA GLY A 324 -18.52 -10.02 19.30
C GLY A 324 -19.00 -8.57 19.44
N PRO A 325 -19.61 -8.00 18.38
CA PRO A 325 -20.07 -6.62 18.36
C PRO A 325 -20.98 -6.23 19.53
N ASN A 326 -21.81 -7.15 20.02
CA ASN A 326 -22.72 -6.91 21.16
C ASN A 326 -21.95 -6.71 22.48
N VAL A 327 -20.89 -7.50 22.70
CA VAL A 327 -20.03 -7.38 23.89
C VAL A 327 -19.28 -6.05 23.84
N VAL A 328 -18.71 -5.72 22.68
CA VAL A 328 -18.07 -4.42 22.45
C VAL A 328 -19.02 -3.27 22.70
N ALA A 329 -20.25 -3.33 22.18
CA ALA A 329 -21.25 -2.28 22.37
C ALA A 329 -21.60 -2.09 23.86
N ALA A 330 -21.77 -3.19 24.60
CA ALA A 330 -22.00 -3.16 26.04
C ALA A 330 -20.80 -2.55 26.80
N MET A 331 -19.57 -2.95 26.47
CA MET A 331 -18.35 -2.38 27.06
C MET A 331 -18.18 -0.89 26.74
N THR A 332 -18.49 -0.49 25.50
CA THR A 332 -18.42 0.91 25.06
C THR A 332 -19.47 1.75 25.81
N GLN A 333 -20.70 1.25 25.94
CA GLN A 333 -21.76 1.91 26.70
C GLN A 333 -21.42 2.00 28.19
N ALA A 334 -20.85 0.95 28.78
CA ALA A 334 -20.39 0.95 30.16
C ALA A 334 -19.28 1.99 30.37
N ALA A 335 -18.30 2.08 29.47
CA ALA A 335 -17.24 3.07 29.54
C ALA A 335 -17.74 4.51 29.34
N MET A 336 -18.79 4.71 28.52
CA MET A 336 -19.45 6.02 28.40
C MET A 336 -20.23 6.39 29.68
N LYS A 337 -20.89 5.41 30.33
CA LYS A 337 -21.67 5.63 31.57
C LYS A 337 -20.79 5.75 32.82
N GLY A 338 -19.67 5.02 32.90
CA GLY A 338 -18.67 5.09 33.97
C GLY A 338 -17.83 6.37 33.97
N SER A 339 -18.28 7.42 33.28
CA SER A 339 -17.77 8.78 33.42
C SER A 339 -18.03 9.36 34.82
N GLU A 340 -18.76 8.65 35.68
CA GLU A 340 -18.93 8.97 37.10
C GLU A 340 -18.23 7.93 38.00
N LYS A 341 -17.12 8.40 38.61
CA LYS A 341 -16.42 7.87 39.79
C LYS A 341 -15.84 6.45 39.73
N GLU A 342 -14.56 6.36 39.37
CA GLU A 342 -13.62 5.47 40.06
C GLU A 342 -12.54 6.32 40.77
N GLU A 343 -12.40 6.15 42.09
CA GLU A 343 -11.52 6.89 43.02
C GLU A 343 -10.01 6.68 42.76
N LYS A 344 -9.62 5.99 41.69
CA LYS A 344 -8.24 5.61 41.40
C LYS A 344 -7.79 5.94 39.97
N GLY A 345 -8.15 7.09 39.40
CA GLY A 345 -7.39 7.79 38.35
C GLY A 345 -7.01 7.05 37.04
N LEU A 346 -7.31 5.77 36.87
CA LEU A 346 -7.08 4.97 35.67
C LEU A 346 -8.43 4.41 35.26
N ARG A 347 -8.91 4.82 34.09
CA ARG A 347 -10.02 4.13 33.41
C ARG A 347 -9.60 2.66 33.21
N GLY A 348 -10.52 1.71 33.33
CA GLY A 348 -10.26 0.33 32.93
C GLY A 348 -9.81 0.26 31.46
N ASP A 349 -8.49 0.22 31.24
CA ASP A 349 -7.86 0.45 29.93
C ASP A 349 -8.18 -0.65 28.90
N PHE A 350 -8.34 -1.88 29.38
CA PHE A 350 -8.66 -3.05 28.58
C PHE A 350 -9.17 -4.20 29.46
N VAL A 351 -9.95 -5.09 28.87
CA VAL A 351 -10.24 -6.41 29.44
C VAL A 351 -9.31 -7.42 28.78
N GLU A 352 -8.47 -8.05 29.59
CA GLU A 352 -7.67 -9.19 29.14
C GLU A 352 -8.57 -10.43 29.08
N LEU A 353 -8.64 -11.05 27.90
CA LEU A 353 -9.27 -12.35 27.76
C LEU A 353 -8.31 -13.40 28.31
N ASP A 354 -8.44 -13.69 29.59
CA ASP A 354 -7.70 -14.80 30.19
C ASP A 354 -8.24 -16.14 29.68
N SER A 355 -7.35 -17.13 29.63
CA SER A 355 -7.68 -18.54 29.36
C SER A 355 -8.73 -19.14 30.32
N SER A 356 -9.10 -18.42 31.39
CA SER A 356 -10.18 -18.75 32.32
C SER A 356 -11.58 -18.60 31.71
N THR A 357 -11.73 -17.86 30.61
CA THR A 357 -13.00 -17.72 29.87
C THR A 357 -13.36 -18.95 29.02
N GLY A 358 -12.52 -19.99 29.02
CA GLY A 358 -12.73 -21.22 28.24
C GLY A 358 -12.54 -21.06 26.72
N VAL A 359 -12.21 -19.85 26.24
CA VAL A 359 -11.96 -19.58 24.82
C VAL A 359 -10.54 -20.01 24.47
N THR A 360 -10.41 -21.00 23.60
CA THR A 360 -9.11 -21.40 23.05
C THR A 360 -8.64 -20.37 22.02
N LEU A 361 -7.42 -19.84 22.19
CA LEU A 361 -6.84 -18.89 21.26
C LEU A 361 -6.58 -19.55 19.90
N PRO A 362 -7.03 -18.93 18.78
CA PRO A 362 -6.90 -19.54 17.47
C PRO A 362 -5.44 -19.56 16.99
N ASN A 363 -5.16 -20.47 16.05
CA ASN A 363 -3.88 -20.46 15.35
C ASN A 363 -3.75 -19.21 14.47
N VAL A 364 -2.59 -18.55 14.52
CA VAL A 364 -2.31 -17.32 13.78
C VAL A 364 -1.08 -17.51 12.89
N ARG A 365 -1.16 -17.02 11.65
CA ARG A 365 -0.01 -16.89 10.74
C ARG A 365 0.22 -15.43 10.43
N ILE A 366 1.48 -15.02 10.39
CA ILE A 366 1.87 -13.66 9.99
C ILE A 366 2.89 -13.69 8.86
N ASP A 367 2.72 -12.78 7.90
CA ASP A 367 3.58 -12.56 6.75
C ASP A 367 4.03 -11.08 6.74
N GLY A 368 5.34 -10.85 6.69
CA GLY A 368 5.93 -9.53 6.84
C GLY A 368 7.29 -9.59 7.54
N PRO A 369 7.85 -8.44 7.94
CA PRO A 369 7.25 -7.10 7.87
C PRO A 369 7.39 -6.44 6.50
N TYR A 370 6.47 -5.53 6.21
CA TYR A 370 6.44 -4.69 5.03
C TYR A 370 6.76 -3.25 5.40
N GLY A 371 7.47 -2.57 4.51
CA GLY A 371 7.94 -1.23 4.78
C GLY A 371 6.86 -0.17 4.68
N ALA A 372 7.06 0.91 5.43
CA ALA A 372 6.22 2.09 5.50
C ALA A 372 7.08 3.37 5.43
N PRO A 373 6.59 4.47 4.83
CA PRO A 373 7.30 5.75 4.83
C PRO A 373 7.72 6.25 6.22
N ALA A 374 6.95 5.95 7.27
CA ALA A 374 7.27 6.35 8.64
C ALA A 374 8.51 5.67 9.25
N GLU A 375 9.18 4.76 8.53
CA GLU A 375 10.51 4.26 8.91
C GLU A 375 11.56 5.39 8.96
N ASP A 376 11.41 6.41 8.11
CA ASP A 376 12.40 7.47 7.89
C ASP A 376 12.32 8.58 8.96
N VAL A 377 11.49 8.41 10.00
CA VAL A 377 11.27 9.39 11.09
C VAL A 377 12.56 9.79 11.82
N PHE A 378 13.58 8.94 11.80
CA PHE A 378 14.86 9.20 12.45
C PHE A 378 15.88 9.93 11.57
N ASP A 379 15.55 10.17 10.29
CA ASP A 379 16.43 10.84 9.30
C ASP A 379 16.13 12.34 9.15
N VAL A 380 15.15 12.84 9.92
CA VAL A 380 14.75 14.26 9.97
C VAL A 380 15.09 14.89 11.31
N GLU A 381 15.15 16.22 11.37
CA GLU A 381 15.40 16.96 12.62
C GLU A 381 14.13 17.13 13.44
N VAL A 382 13.00 17.38 12.74
CA VAL A 382 11.68 17.50 13.34
C VAL A 382 10.74 16.50 12.66
N ALA A 383 10.12 15.62 13.44
CA ALA A 383 9.11 14.69 12.95
C ALA A 383 7.71 15.16 13.34
N VAL A 384 6.84 15.36 12.35
CA VAL A 384 5.43 15.68 12.53
C VAL A 384 4.60 14.43 12.24
N LEU A 385 4.07 13.82 13.30
CA LEU A 385 3.33 12.55 13.26
C LEU A 385 1.83 12.84 13.36
N ILE A 386 1.06 12.61 12.29
CA ILE A 386 -0.36 12.98 12.24
C ILE A 386 -1.22 11.73 12.02
N GLY A 387 -1.94 11.30 13.06
CA GLY A 387 -2.89 10.19 13.00
C GLY A 387 -4.34 10.69 12.97
N ALA A 388 -5.17 10.14 12.09
CA ALA A 388 -6.61 10.38 12.10
C ALA A 388 -7.40 9.09 12.44
N GLY A 389 -8.17 9.10 13.52
CA GLY A 389 -8.91 7.93 14.00
C GLY A 389 -7.97 6.75 14.30
N ILE A 390 -8.26 5.57 13.74
CA ILE A 390 -7.41 4.36 13.85
C ILE A 390 -6.07 4.50 13.13
N GLY A 391 -5.92 5.51 12.26
CA GLY A 391 -4.65 5.84 11.61
C GLY A 391 -3.55 6.27 12.59
N VAL A 392 -3.83 6.38 13.89
CA VAL A 392 -2.81 6.60 14.92
C VAL A 392 -1.92 5.39 15.17
N THR A 393 -2.36 4.18 14.80
CA THR A 393 -1.68 2.91 15.08
C THR A 393 -0.21 2.83 14.66
N PRO A 394 0.27 3.35 13.51
CA PRO A 394 1.69 3.33 13.18
C PRO A 394 2.53 4.14 14.16
N PHE A 395 1.97 5.25 14.66
CA PHE A 395 2.66 6.16 15.56
C PHE A 395 2.78 5.60 16.97
N ALA A 396 1.95 4.61 17.35
CA ALA A 396 2.11 3.85 18.58
C ALA A 396 3.51 3.22 18.69
N SER A 397 3.88 2.47 17.66
CA SER A 397 5.15 1.77 17.57
C SER A 397 6.32 2.77 17.51
N ILE A 398 6.15 3.85 16.75
CA ILE A 398 7.17 4.88 16.57
C ILE A 398 7.44 5.64 17.87
N LEU A 399 6.40 6.11 18.59
CA LEU A 399 6.56 6.83 19.85
C LEU A 399 7.24 5.97 20.92
N LYS A 400 6.83 4.69 21.05
CA LYS A 400 7.52 3.74 21.93
C LYS A 400 8.98 3.54 21.54
N HIS A 401 9.26 3.38 20.25
CA HIS A 401 10.61 3.17 19.76
C HIS A 401 11.51 4.41 19.98
N ILE A 402 10.97 5.62 19.78
CA ILE A 402 11.63 6.89 20.10
C ILE A 402 12.00 6.93 21.59
N TRP A 403 11.08 6.53 22.47
CA TRP A 403 11.33 6.47 23.91
C TRP A 403 12.47 5.50 24.27
N TYR A 404 12.47 4.28 23.73
CA TYR A 404 13.56 3.32 23.94
C TYR A 404 14.91 3.86 23.44
N ARG A 405 14.91 4.54 22.27
CA ARG A 405 16.10 5.16 21.70
C ARG A 405 16.61 6.35 22.50
N GLN A 406 15.72 7.16 23.05
CA GLN A 406 16.06 8.27 23.94
C GLN A 406 16.78 7.76 25.19
N LYS A 407 16.26 6.70 25.83
CA LYS A 407 16.91 6.05 26.98
C LYS A 407 18.32 5.53 26.69
N ARG A 408 18.58 5.13 25.44
CA ARG A 408 19.91 4.68 24.98
C ARG A 408 20.81 5.82 24.49
N GLY A 409 20.32 7.06 24.44
CA GLY A 409 21.07 8.20 23.92
C GLY A 409 21.28 8.17 22.40
N ASN A 410 20.47 7.43 21.64
CA ASN A 410 20.64 7.26 20.19
C ASN A 410 19.38 7.64 19.39
N LEU A 411 19.15 8.95 19.22
CA LEU A 411 18.02 9.51 18.47
C LEU A 411 18.36 9.85 17.01
N GLY A 412 19.61 9.66 16.58
CA GLY A 412 20.06 10.08 15.24
C GLY A 412 19.98 11.60 15.07
N THR A 413 19.36 12.04 13.97
CA THR A 413 19.14 13.47 13.69
C THR A 413 17.92 14.04 14.39
N LEU A 414 17.02 13.19 14.89
CA LEU A 414 15.77 13.63 15.50
C LEU A 414 16.05 14.48 16.75
N ARG A 415 15.47 15.68 16.79
CA ARG A 415 15.56 16.64 17.89
C ARG A 415 14.21 16.99 18.49
N ARG A 416 13.12 16.84 17.73
CA ARG A 416 11.77 17.18 18.19
C ARG A 416 10.70 16.36 17.47
N VAL A 417 9.61 16.06 18.18
CA VAL A 417 8.46 15.31 17.67
C VAL A 417 7.19 16.10 17.96
N GLU A 418 6.42 16.39 16.94
CA GLU A 418 5.08 16.98 17.04
C GLU A 418 4.06 15.91 16.68
N PHE A 419 3.34 15.42 17.68
CA PHE A 419 2.34 14.38 17.50
C PHE A 419 0.94 14.99 17.51
N PHE A 420 0.21 14.78 16.41
CA PHE A 420 -1.17 15.23 16.23
C PHE A 420 -2.09 14.04 16.14
N TRP A 421 -3.09 13.98 17.02
CA TRP A 421 -4.14 12.98 16.95
C TRP A 421 -5.51 13.62 16.72
N VAL A 422 -6.05 13.39 15.53
CA VAL A 422 -7.35 13.94 15.11
C VAL A 422 -8.40 12.83 15.17
N CYS A 423 -9.35 12.95 16.09
CA CYS A 423 -10.42 11.97 16.28
C CYS A 423 -11.79 12.63 16.24
N ARG A 424 -12.77 11.85 15.75
CA ARG A 424 -14.18 12.26 15.82
C ARG A 424 -14.77 11.95 17.18
N ASP A 425 -14.54 10.75 17.69
CA ASP A 425 -15.26 10.22 18.87
C ASP A 425 -14.32 10.11 20.08
N ALA A 426 -14.71 10.69 21.21
CA ALA A 426 -13.92 10.67 22.46
C ALA A 426 -13.54 9.26 22.96
N PRO A 427 -14.40 8.21 22.88
CA PRO A 427 -14.01 6.86 23.30
C PRO A 427 -12.84 6.28 22.51
N SER A 428 -12.59 6.76 21.29
CA SER A 428 -11.45 6.32 20.49
C SER A 428 -10.11 6.63 21.15
N PHE A 429 -10.08 7.55 22.13
CA PHE A 429 -8.90 7.91 22.88
C PHE A 429 -8.44 6.84 23.88
N GLY A 430 -9.37 6.03 24.42
CA GLY A 430 -9.09 5.20 25.61
C GLY A 430 -7.93 4.21 25.46
N TRP A 431 -7.79 3.52 24.32
CA TRP A 431 -6.76 2.48 24.16
C TRP A 431 -5.34 3.05 24.00
N PHE A 432 -5.23 4.26 23.47
CA PHE A 432 -3.94 4.90 23.19
C PHE A 432 -3.53 5.87 24.30
N GLN A 433 -4.48 6.21 25.18
CA GLN A 433 -4.31 7.14 26.28
C GLN A 433 -3.23 6.67 27.26
N SER A 434 -3.27 5.40 27.68
CA SER A 434 -2.29 4.81 28.60
C SER A 434 -0.88 4.90 28.03
N LEU A 435 -0.73 4.57 26.75
CA LEU A 435 0.54 4.73 26.06
C LEU A 435 1.02 6.18 26.02
N LEU A 436 0.14 7.13 25.67
CA LEU A 436 0.52 8.54 25.63
C LEU A 436 0.92 9.06 27.01
N SER A 437 0.22 8.64 28.06
CA SER A 437 0.55 8.99 29.45
C SER A 437 1.91 8.43 29.87
N GLU A 438 2.20 7.16 29.56
CA GLU A 438 3.50 6.55 29.84
C GLU A 438 4.63 7.26 29.09
N VAL A 439 4.41 7.60 27.81
CA VAL A 439 5.40 8.29 27.00
C VAL A 439 5.63 9.72 27.50
N GLU A 440 4.56 10.47 27.84
CA GLU A 440 4.62 11.83 28.38
C GLU A 440 5.29 11.87 29.77
N ALA A 441 4.97 10.93 30.65
CA ALA A 441 5.54 10.84 31.99
C ALA A 441 7.04 10.49 31.99
N ALA A 442 7.49 9.74 31.00
CA ALA A 442 8.86 9.25 30.94
C ALA A 442 9.84 10.17 30.18
N GLN A 443 9.39 11.37 29.78
CA GLN A 443 10.24 12.33 29.07
C GLN A 443 11.11 13.15 30.01
N ALA A 444 12.40 13.20 29.71
CA ALA A 444 13.35 14.06 30.42
C ALA A 444 13.28 15.53 29.97
N ASP A 445 12.99 15.76 28.68
CA ASP A 445 12.81 17.10 28.11
C ASP A 445 11.34 17.28 27.68
N PRO A 446 10.58 18.16 28.36
CA PRO A 446 9.19 18.47 28.00
C PRO A 446 9.03 19.05 26.59
N ASN A 447 10.09 19.61 26.00
CA ASN A 447 10.04 20.21 24.67
C ASN A 447 10.30 19.20 23.54
N PHE A 448 10.71 17.96 23.87
CA PHE A 448 11.09 16.97 22.87
C PHE A 448 9.87 16.37 22.15
N LEU A 449 8.81 15.97 22.86
CA LEU A 449 7.55 15.51 22.27
C LEU A 449 6.43 16.44 22.68
N ARG A 450 5.76 17.03 21.69
CA ARG A 450 4.53 17.78 21.91
C ARG A 450 3.36 16.99 21.39
N ILE A 451 2.44 16.64 22.28
CA ILE A 451 1.19 15.96 21.95
C ILE A 451 0.14 17.04 21.65
N ASN A 452 -0.67 16.83 20.62
CA ASN A 452 -1.74 17.73 20.21
C ASN A 452 -2.97 16.90 19.85
N ILE A 453 -3.99 16.92 20.71
CA ILE A 453 -5.21 16.12 20.51
C ILE A 453 -6.33 17.02 20.00
N TYR A 454 -6.98 16.60 18.92
CA TYR A 454 -8.11 17.31 18.33
C TYR A 454 -9.36 16.44 18.32
N LEU A 455 -10.41 16.92 18.97
CA LEU A 455 -11.74 16.32 18.94
C LEU A 455 -12.65 17.07 17.97
N THR A 456 -13.07 16.40 16.89
CA THR A 456 -13.80 17.03 15.79
C THR A 456 -15.33 16.83 15.83
N GLN A 457 -15.87 16.05 16.77
CA GLN A 457 -17.33 15.94 16.93
C GLN A 457 -17.94 17.27 17.38
N LYS A 458 -19.22 17.47 17.05
CA LYS A 458 -20.02 18.53 17.65
C LYS A 458 -20.22 18.18 19.13
N ILE A 459 -19.80 19.08 20.01
CA ILE A 459 -19.93 18.89 21.47
C ILE A 459 -21.35 19.31 21.86
N GLY A 460 -22.06 18.45 22.58
CA GLY A 460 -23.34 18.80 23.20
C GLY A 460 -23.12 19.70 24.43
N GLU A 461 -24.13 20.49 24.79
CA GLU A 461 -24.02 21.43 25.92
C GLU A 461 -23.62 20.74 27.22
N ASP A 462 -24.16 19.56 27.51
CA ASP A 462 -23.85 18.77 28.72
C ASP A 462 -22.37 18.34 28.79
N MET A 463 -21.81 17.91 27.65
CA MET A 463 -20.39 17.54 27.58
C MET A 463 -19.50 18.77 27.75
N LEU A 464 -19.89 19.91 27.16
CA LEU A 464 -19.16 21.16 27.30
C LEU A 464 -19.14 21.64 28.75
N TRP A 465 -20.29 21.58 29.44
CA TRP A 465 -20.41 21.90 30.86
C TRP A 465 -19.56 20.99 31.73
N ASN A 466 -19.59 19.67 31.48
CA ASN A 466 -18.74 18.72 32.21
C ASN A 466 -17.25 19.01 32.01
N ILE A 467 -16.83 19.40 30.80
CA ILE A 467 -15.43 19.78 30.55
C ILE A 467 -15.11 21.07 31.28
N ALA A 468 -15.93 22.12 31.15
CA ALA A 468 -15.67 23.42 31.76
C ALA A 468 -15.61 23.36 33.29
N VAL A 469 -16.47 22.56 33.93
CA VAL A 469 -16.49 22.38 35.38
C VAL A 469 -15.26 21.60 35.87
N ASN A 470 -14.84 20.56 35.14
CA ASN A 470 -13.72 19.71 35.55
C ASN A 470 -12.34 20.23 35.09
N ASP A 471 -12.27 21.17 34.15
CA ASP A 471 -11.01 21.79 33.68
C ASP A 471 -10.52 22.91 34.62
N ALA A 472 -11.42 23.54 35.37
CA ALA A 472 -11.12 24.66 36.24
C ALA A 472 -10.20 24.24 37.41
N GLY A 473 -8.89 24.44 37.24
CA GLY A 473 -7.86 24.14 38.24
C GLY A 473 -7.29 22.72 38.16
N ALA A 474 -7.66 21.92 37.15
CA ALA A 474 -7.12 20.57 36.97
C ALA A 474 -5.74 20.58 36.29
N GLU A 475 -4.83 19.73 36.76
CA GLU A 475 -3.52 19.51 36.14
C GLU A 475 -3.59 18.66 34.86
N TYR A 476 -4.68 17.92 34.68
CA TYR A 476 -4.89 16.97 33.57
C TYR A 476 -6.19 17.27 32.84
N ASP A 477 -6.20 16.98 31.55
CA ASP A 477 -7.36 17.13 30.67
C ASP A 477 -8.53 16.23 31.12
N PRO A 478 -9.75 16.76 31.32
CA PRO A 478 -10.88 15.95 31.82
C PRO A 478 -11.31 14.81 30.87
N LEU A 479 -11.02 14.92 29.57
CA LEU A 479 -11.42 13.92 28.59
C LEU A 479 -10.39 12.80 28.42
N THR A 480 -9.11 13.17 28.40
CA THR A 480 -8.00 12.26 28.07
C THR A 480 -7.05 12.00 29.22
N LEU A 481 -7.19 12.68 30.37
CA LEU A 481 -6.31 12.60 31.54
C LEU A 481 -4.82 12.78 31.22
N LEU A 482 -4.48 13.42 30.10
CA LEU A 482 -3.12 13.81 29.75
C LEU A 482 -2.84 15.22 30.27
N ARG A 483 -1.57 15.58 30.42
CA ARG A 483 -1.21 16.96 30.78
C ARG A 483 -1.55 17.92 29.64
N THR A 484 -1.44 17.42 28.41
CA THR A 484 -1.83 18.17 27.22
C THR A 484 -3.36 18.22 27.08
N ARG A 485 -3.91 19.44 27.00
CA ARG A 485 -5.35 19.68 26.81
C ARG A 485 -5.85 19.33 25.41
N THR A 486 -7.08 18.83 25.35
CA THR A 486 -7.78 18.53 24.09
C THR A 486 -8.25 19.82 23.41
N MET A 487 -7.91 19.99 22.14
CA MET A 487 -8.40 21.06 21.29
C MET A 487 -9.69 20.65 20.57
N PHE A 488 -10.64 21.57 20.46
CA PHE A 488 -11.93 21.31 19.82
C PHE A 488 -11.99 21.91 18.42
N GLY A 489 -12.52 21.14 17.48
CA GLY A 489 -12.62 21.53 16.07
C GLY A 489 -11.52 20.96 15.20
N ARG A 490 -11.41 21.48 13.98
CA ARG A 490 -10.45 20.98 12.98
C ARG A 490 -9.11 21.71 13.12
N PRO A 491 -7.96 21.01 13.05
CA PRO A 491 -6.66 21.67 13.01
C PRO A 491 -6.56 22.58 11.78
N ASP A 492 -6.10 23.82 12.00
CA ASP A 492 -5.71 24.72 10.92
C ASP A 492 -4.25 24.46 10.54
N TRP A 493 -4.05 23.55 9.59
CA TRP A 493 -2.71 23.17 9.13
C TRP A 493 -1.91 24.35 8.57
N MET A 494 -2.56 25.33 7.95
CA MET A 494 -1.85 26.48 7.39
C MET A 494 -1.23 27.32 8.51
N SER A 495 -2.03 27.61 9.55
CA SER A 495 -1.53 28.32 10.71
C SER A 495 -0.46 27.51 11.47
N ILE A 496 -0.68 26.21 11.69
CA ILE A 496 0.26 25.34 12.41
C ILE A 496 1.63 25.29 11.72
N TYR A 497 1.68 25.01 10.41
CA TYR A 497 2.95 24.97 9.68
C TYR A 497 3.58 26.36 9.53
N GLY A 498 2.78 27.42 9.42
CA GLY A 498 3.25 28.80 9.42
C GLY A 498 3.96 29.18 10.73
N GLN A 499 3.35 28.86 11.87
CA GLN A 499 3.94 29.10 13.19
C GLN A 499 5.20 28.26 13.41
N MET A 500 5.18 26.98 13.01
CA MET A 500 6.33 26.09 13.10
C MET A 500 7.52 26.64 12.31
N ARG A 501 7.28 27.09 11.07
CA ARG A 501 8.31 27.73 10.24
C ARG A 501 8.90 28.95 10.94
N GLN A 502 8.06 29.87 11.42
CA GLN A 502 8.51 31.09 12.09
C GLN A 502 9.38 30.78 13.32
N ALA A 503 8.99 29.78 14.11
CA ALA A 503 9.75 29.36 15.29
C ALA A 503 11.09 28.71 14.93
N ILE A 504 11.15 27.95 13.83
CA ILE A 504 12.41 27.38 13.32
C ILE A 504 13.33 28.50 12.83
N GLU A 505 12.80 29.44 12.05
CA GLU A 505 13.56 30.58 11.52
C GLU A 505 14.04 31.53 12.64
N SER A 506 13.29 31.66 13.74
CA SER A 506 13.72 32.45 14.92
C SER A 506 14.75 31.74 15.81
N GLY A 507 15.09 30.48 15.52
CA GLY A 507 16.05 29.69 16.30
C GLY A 507 15.52 29.21 17.65
N GLN A 508 14.24 29.43 17.97
CA GLN A 508 13.63 29.06 19.26
C GLN A 508 13.10 27.63 19.27
N TYR A 509 13.02 26.97 18.10
CA TYR A 509 12.31 25.70 17.97
C TYR A 509 13.18 24.45 18.19
N ILE A 510 14.49 24.54 17.91
CA ILE A 510 15.45 23.44 18.04
C ILE A 510 16.67 23.93 18.85
N PRO A 511 17.00 23.29 19.99
CA PRO A 511 18.17 23.67 20.77
C PRO A 511 19.48 23.45 19.98
N GLY A 512 20.33 24.48 19.91
CA GLY A 512 21.68 24.38 19.34
C GLY A 512 21.77 24.36 17.80
N SER A 513 20.69 24.70 17.08
CA SER A 513 20.74 24.84 15.62
C SER A 513 21.61 26.03 15.22
N LYS A 514 22.72 25.78 14.52
CA LYS A 514 23.47 26.85 13.85
C LYS A 514 22.66 27.31 12.64
N SER A 515 22.42 28.62 12.52
CA SER A 515 21.58 29.27 11.48
C SER A 515 22.00 29.04 10.02
N GLN A 516 22.98 28.17 9.74
CA GLN A 516 23.58 27.94 8.42
C GLN A 516 23.16 26.62 7.77
N LEU A 517 22.45 25.73 8.47
CA LEU A 517 21.98 24.46 7.91
C LEU A 517 20.47 24.47 7.71
N LYS A 518 20.03 23.97 6.56
CA LYS A 518 18.62 23.84 6.18
C LYS A 518 17.95 22.76 7.05
N THR A 519 16.99 23.14 7.87
CA THR A 519 16.25 22.23 8.76
C THR A 519 15.26 21.40 7.96
N LYS A 520 15.30 20.07 8.16
CA LYS A 520 14.38 19.12 7.54
C LYS A 520 13.26 18.75 8.51
N VAL A 521 12.02 19.00 8.08
CA VAL A 521 10.80 18.64 8.80
C VAL A 521 10.09 17.52 8.03
N GLY A 522 9.95 16.36 8.66
CA GLY A 522 9.27 15.19 8.09
C GLY A 522 7.83 15.08 8.57
N THR A 523 6.86 15.30 7.69
CA THR A 523 5.44 15.07 8.00
C THR A 523 5.00 13.67 7.55
N TYR A 524 4.60 12.86 8.51
CA TYR A 524 4.09 11.50 8.31
C TYR A 524 2.61 11.46 8.69
N PHE A 525 1.75 11.15 7.73
CA PHE A 525 0.30 11.19 7.91
C PHE A 525 -0.35 9.83 7.63
N CYS A 526 -1.21 9.39 8.54
CA CYS A 526 -2.06 8.23 8.34
C CYS A 526 -3.53 8.57 8.59
N GLY A 527 -4.36 8.48 7.53
CA GLY A 527 -5.76 8.84 7.60
C GLY A 527 -6.44 9.14 6.25
N PRO A 528 -7.62 9.80 6.29
CA PRO A 528 -8.44 10.09 5.11
C PRO A 528 -7.72 10.93 4.04
N GLY A 529 -8.00 10.65 2.77
CA GLY A 529 -7.37 11.33 1.64
C GLY A 529 -7.64 12.84 1.55
N VAL A 530 -8.81 13.30 2.03
CA VAL A 530 -9.13 14.73 2.07
C VAL A 530 -8.20 15.49 3.02
N LEU A 531 -7.94 14.92 4.20
CA LEU A 531 -7.03 15.48 5.19
C LEU A 531 -5.57 15.42 4.73
N ALA A 532 -5.17 14.32 4.06
CA ALA A 532 -3.85 14.23 3.43
C ALA A 532 -3.58 15.40 2.48
N LYS A 533 -4.58 15.78 1.67
CA LYS A 533 -4.45 16.88 0.72
C LYS A 533 -4.23 18.21 1.43
N SER A 534 -5.03 18.53 2.44
CA SER A 534 -4.88 19.80 3.18
C SER A 534 -3.53 19.90 3.89
N ILE A 535 -3.04 18.81 4.48
CA ILE A 535 -1.72 18.78 5.14
C ILE A 535 -0.61 18.96 4.10
N ARG A 536 -0.68 18.24 2.97
CA ARG A 536 0.30 18.37 1.89
C ARG A 536 0.35 19.79 1.34
N ASP A 537 -0.81 20.40 1.06
CA ASP A 537 -0.89 21.76 0.54
C ASP A 537 -0.24 22.76 1.52
N ALA A 538 -0.45 22.59 2.84
CA ALA A 538 0.20 23.41 3.87
C ALA A 538 1.72 23.20 3.91
N THR A 539 2.22 21.96 3.88
CA THR A 539 3.67 21.67 3.87
C THR A 539 4.37 22.30 2.66
N LEU A 540 3.75 22.24 1.48
CA LEU A 540 4.29 22.85 0.26
C LEU A 540 4.27 24.37 0.34
N HIS A 541 3.20 24.96 0.89
CA HIS A 541 3.07 26.41 1.00
C HIS A 541 4.12 27.04 1.93
N HIS A 542 4.48 26.33 3.01
CA HIS A 542 5.42 26.85 4.01
C HIS A 542 6.88 26.42 3.81
N SER A 543 7.18 25.55 2.83
CA SER A 543 8.56 25.19 2.50
C SER A 543 9.33 26.38 1.92
N CYS A 544 10.54 26.62 2.41
CA CYS A 544 11.41 27.73 2.00
C CYS A 544 12.88 27.29 1.90
N ALA A 545 13.79 28.24 1.64
CA ALA A 545 15.22 27.93 1.52
C ALA A 545 15.83 27.36 2.82
N ASN A 546 15.35 27.83 3.97
CA ASN A 546 15.88 27.48 5.30
C ASN A 546 15.17 26.29 5.94
N VAL A 547 13.91 26.02 5.57
CA VAL A 547 13.08 24.96 6.14
C VAL A 547 12.43 24.15 5.02
N GLU A 548 12.72 22.85 4.98
CA GLU A 548 12.09 21.93 4.04
C GLU A 548 11.08 21.04 4.76
N PHE A 549 9.81 21.24 4.42
CA PHE A 549 8.74 20.33 4.84
C PHE A 549 8.57 19.24 3.78
N SER A 550 8.67 18.00 4.21
CA SER A 550 8.35 16.83 3.40
C SER A 550 7.03 16.21 3.87
N PHE A 551 6.27 15.62 2.95
CA PHE A 551 5.00 14.98 3.26
C PHE A 551 4.97 13.55 2.75
N ALA A 552 4.73 12.61 3.65
CA ALA A 552 4.55 11.20 3.37
C ALA A 552 3.19 10.73 3.88
N LYS A 553 2.43 10.07 3.02
CA LYS A 553 1.15 9.43 3.38
C LYS A 553 1.34 7.94 3.56
N GLU A 554 0.88 7.43 4.69
CA GLU A 554 0.71 6.01 4.92
C GLU A 554 -0.51 5.45 4.16
N HIS A 555 -0.31 4.33 3.47
CA HIS A 555 -1.33 3.67 2.67
C HIS A 555 -1.61 2.27 3.23
N PHE A 556 -2.65 2.17 4.06
CA PHE A 556 -3.15 0.89 4.59
C PHE A 556 -4.58 0.63 4.13
#